data_AF-A0A961Q5W9-F1
#
_entry.id   AF-A0A961Q5W9-F1
#
_cell.length_a   1.000
_cell.length_b   1.000
_cell.length_c   1.000
_cell.angle_alpha   90.00
_cell.angle_beta   90.00
_cell.angle_gamma   90.00
#
_symmetry.space_group_name_H-M   'P 1'
#
loop_
_entity.id
_entity.type
_entity.pdbx_description
1 polymer ?
#
loop_
_entity_poly.entity_id
_entity_poly.type
_entity_poly.pdbx_seq_one_letter_code
_entity_poly.pdbx_strand_id
1 'polypeptide(L)'
;MRRILAAILFCASATAAQADCPLDKIEAALAASLDAMRPLEREVSDVQSTEGGLWQIYREKDGRVNTILRIDAGESGRSETRLSIVNRKTYGIARTRVDYLRHAFVEEGPFGIARRTVDYFYYCDGRAHVPAGNGAMVDLVEYPKAADEAQRDMILNADVADFTKGLAR
;
A
#
# COMPACT_ATOMS: atom_id res chain seq x y z
N MET A 1 16.05 61.39 -25.09
CA MET A 1 16.48 59.99 -24.83
C MET A 1 16.24 59.68 -23.35
N ARG A 2 15.15 58.97 -23.01
CA ARG A 2 14.81 58.58 -21.63
C ARG A 2 14.74 57.06 -21.55
N ARG A 3 15.47 56.51 -20.58
CA ARG A 3 15.86 55.10 -20.46
C ARG A 3 14.66 54.18 -20.21
N ILE A 4 14.67 53.05 -20.90
CA ILE A 4 13.76 51.91 -20.76
C ILE A 4 14.01 51.26 -19.38
N LEU A 5 12.99 51.20 -18.52
CA LEU A 5 12.98 50.33 -17.34
C LEU A 5 12.46 48.96 -17.77
N ALA A 6 13.35 47.97 -17.87
CA ALA A 6 12.98 46.58 -18.05
C ALA A 6 12.61 45.99 -16.68
N ALA A 7 11.32 45.71 -16.47
CA ALA A 7 10.84 44.92 -15.34
C ALA A 7 11.12 43.44 -15.63
N ILE A 8 12.14 42.88 -14.97
CA ILE A 8 12.40 41.44 -14.98
C ILE A 8 11.38 40.80 -14.02
N LEU A 9 10.33 40.23 -14.59
CA LEU A 9 9.40 39.34 -13.90
C LEU A 9 10.17 38.04 -13.57
N PHE A 10 10.72 37.97 -12.37
CA PHE A 10 11.27 36.74 -11.82
C PHE A 10 10.07 35.83 -11.52
N CYS A 11 9.68 35.00 -12.49
CA CYS A 11 8.77 33.88 -12.25
C CYS A 11 9.44 33.00 -11.22
N ALA A 12 8.92 33.07 -10.00
CA ALA A 12 9.21 32.14 -8.92
C ALA A 12 9.07 30.72 -9.47
N SER A 13 10.20 30.06 -9.65
CA SER A 13 10.30 28.62 -9.66
C SER A 13 9.84 28.16 -8.27
N ALA A 14 8.52 28.00 -8.12
CA ALA A 14 7.94 27.22 -7.06
C ALA A 14 8.44 25.79 -7.29
N THR A 15 9.61 25.48 -6.74
CA THR A 15 9.91 24.14 -6.27
C THR A 15 8.70 23.76 -5.44
N ALA A 16 7.85 22.90 -5.98
CA ALA A 16 6.85 22.22 -5.18
C ALA A 16 7.65 21.59 -4.04
N ALA A 17 7.59 22.21 -2.86
CA ALA A 17 8.07 21.60 -1.65
C ALA A 17 7.37 20.25 -1.65
N GLN A 18 8.15 19.17 -1.81
CA GLN A 18 7.67 17.85 -1.50
C GLN A 18 7.25 17.99 -0.05
N ALA A 19 5.95 18.14 0.20
CA ALA A 19 5.44 18.10 1.55
C ALA A 19 5.99 16.79 2.12
N ASP A 20 6.76 16.91 3.20
CA ASP A 20 7.51 15.80 3.78
C ASP A 20 6.55 14.61 3.89
N CYS A 21 6.80 13.56 3.11
CA CYS A 21 5.93 12.41 3.08
C CYS A 21 6.01 11.79 4.49
N PRO A 22 4.91 11.74 5.27
CA PRO A 22 5.01 11.38 6.69
C PRO A 22 5.10 9.86 6.82
N LEU A 23 6.28 9.32 6.47
CA LEU A 23 6.55 7.89 6.39
C LEU A 23 6.30 7.21 7.74
N ASP A 24 6.64 7.87 8.83
CA ASP A 24 6.38 7.45 10.21
C ASP A 24 4.90 7.17 10.47
N LYS A 25 4.02 8.04 9.98
CA LYS A 25 2.57 7.88 10.13
C LYS A 25 2.03 6.75 9.27
N ILE A 26 2.58 6.57 8.07
CA ILE A 26 2.18 5.48 7.18
C ILE A 26 2.62 4.14 7.78
N GLU A 27 3.85 4.04 8.26
CA GLU A 27 4.38 2.86 8.92
C GLU A 27 3.55 2.50 10.16
N ALA A 28 3.26 3.49 11.01
CA ALA A 28 2.39 3.30 12.17
C ALA A 28 0.98 2.81 11.77
N ALA A 29 0.40 3.34 10.69
CA ALA A 29 -0.90 2.88 10.20
C ALA A 29 -0.86 1.43 9.66
N LEU A 30 0.22 1.05 8.97
CA LEU A 30 0.43 -0.32 8.49
C LEU A 30 0.69 -1.32 9.62
N ALA A 31 1.29 -0.86 10.73
CA ALA A 31 1.59 -1.67 11.90
C ALA A 31 0.43 -1.74 12.90
N ALA A 32 -0.56 -0.85 12.82
CA ALA A 32 -1.67 -0.80 13.76
C ALA A 32 -2.45 -2.13 13.81
N SER A 33 -2.81 -2.57 15.01
CA SER A 33 -3.70 -3.72 15.20
C SER A 33 -5.12 -3.37 14.77
N LEU A 34 -5.81 -4.34 14.17
CA LEU A 34 -7.22 -4.25 13.76
C LEU A 34 -8.14 -5.03 14.70
N ASP A 35 -7.62 -5.62 15.79
CA ASP A 35 -8.37 -6.57 16.63
C ASP A 35 -9.61 -5.95 17.29
N ALA A 36 -9.59 -4.63 17.52
CA ALA A 36 -10.71 -3.88 18.07
C ALA A 36 -11.75 -3.45 17.01
N MET A 37 -11.49 -3.75 15.73
CA MET A 37 -12.31 -3.35 14.60
C MET A 37 -12.98 -4.57 13.98
N ARG A 38 -14.25 -4.43 13.60
CA ARG A 38 -14.98 -5.49 12.89
C ARG A 38 -14.91 -5.23 11.39
N PRO A 39 -14.43 -6.17 10.57
CA PRO A 39 -14.41 -5.99 9.13
C PRO A 39 -15.81 -6.12 8.52
N LEU A 40 -16.04 -5.37 7.44
CA LEU A 40 -16.99 -5.76 6.40
C LEU A 40 -16.27 -6.72 5.46
N GLU A 41 -16.79 -7.93 5.30
CA GLU A 41 -16.25 -8.91 4.36
C GLU A 41 -16.94 -8.81 3.00
N ARG A 42 -16.16 -8.98 1.94
CA ARG A 42 -16.66 -9.03 0.56
C ARG A 42 -15.92 -10.12 -0.19
N GLU A 43 -16.68 -10.95 -0.90
CA GLU A 43 -16.10 -11.95 -1.78
C GLU A 43 -15.35 -11.30 -2.92
N VAL A 44 -14.34 -12.00 -3.39
CA VAL A 44 -13.53 -11.60 -4.51
C VAL A 44 -14.22 -11.99 -5.81
N SER A 45 -14.33 -11.06 -6.76
CA SER A 45 -14.83 -11.38 -8.09
C SER A 45 -13.77 -12.04 -8.99
N ASP A 46 -12.51 -11.64 -8.86
CA ASP A 46 -11.38 -12.20 -9.59
C ASP A 46 -10.52 -13.12 -8.71
N VAL A 47 -10.82 -14.42 -8.80
CA VAL A 47 -10.19 -15.46 -8.00
C VAL A 47 -8.79 -15.75 -8.54
N GLN A 48 -7.79 -15.19 -7.85
CA GLN A 48 -6.37 -15.36 -8.16
C GLN A 48 -5.71 -16.52 -7.40
N SER A 49 -6.50 -17.28 -6.62
CA SER A 49 -5.99 -18.40 -5.83
C SER A 49 -6.89 -19.63 -5.87
N THR A 50 -6.28 -20.80 -5.78
CA THR A 50 -6.97 -22.10 -5.86
C THR A 50 -7.96 -22.33 -4.72
N GLU A 51 -7.74 -21.72 -3.56
CA GLU A 51 -8.63 -21.83 -2.40
C GLU A 51 -9.51 -20.59 -2.19
N GLY A 52 -9.52 -19.68 -3.18
CA GLY A 52 -10.30 -18.44 -3.14
C GLY A 52 -9.58 -17.26 -2.50
N GLY A 53 -10.32 -16.16 -2.39
CA GLY A 53 -9.84 -14.94 -1.76
C GLY A 53 -11.00 -14.16 -1.16
N LEU A 54 -10.68 -13.24 -0.26
CA LEU A 54 -11.66 -12.36 0.37
C LEU A 54 -11.08 -10.97 0.60
N TRP A 55 -11.97 -9.98 0.61
CA TRP A 55 -11.69 -8.61 1.02
C TRP A 55 -12.20 -8.40 2.45
N GLN A 56 -11.39 -7.75 3.28
CA GLN A 56 -11.81 -7.23 4.59
C GLN A 56 -11.66 -5.73 4.62
N ILE A 57 -12.77 -5.01 4.84
CA ILE A 57 -12.82 -3.55 4.86
C ILE A 57 -13.07 -3.09 6.27
N TYR A 58 -12.07 -2.43 6.87
CA TYR A 58 -12.10 -1.91 8.22
C TYR A 58 -12.43 -0.42 8.19
N ARG A 59 -13.43 -0.03 8.97
CA ARG A 59 -13.90 1.35 9.06
C ARG A 59 -13.81 1.87 10.49
N GLU A 60 -13.49 3.14 10.59
CA GLU A 60 -13.62 3.91 11.81
C GLU A 60 -15.09 4.00 12.26
N LYS A 61 -15.30 4.39 13.52
CA LYS A 61 -16.65 4.62 14.07
C LYS A 61 -17.45 5.67 13.31
N ASP A 62 -16.76 6.63 12.68
CA ASP A 62 -17.37 7.68 11.84
C ASP A 62 -17.68 7.21 10.40
N GLY A 63 -17.42 5.94 10.08
CA GLY A 63 -17.67 5.33 8.78
C GLY A 63 -16.57 5.53 7.75
N ARG A 64 -15.51 6.30 8.04
CA ARG A 64 -14.35 6.42 7.15
C ARG A 64 -13.60 5.09 7.06
N VAL A 65 -13.09 4.78 5.87
CA VAL A 65 -12.25 3.60 5.67
C VAL A 65 -10.89 3.85 6.32
N ASN A 66 -10.48 2.90 7.16
CA ASN A 66 -9.19 2.89 7.85
C ASN A 66 -8.20 2.00 7.09
N THR A 67 -8.56 0.73 6.90
CA THR A 67 -7.73 -0.29 6.25
C THR A 67 -8.58 -1.19 5.35
N ILE A 68 -8.00 -1.63 4.24
CA ILE A 68 -8.53 -2.70 3.40
C ILE A 68 -7.48 -3.81 3.33
N LEU A 69 -7.90 -5.05 3.58
CA LEU A 69 -7.10 -6.24 3.36
C LEU A 69 -7.63 -7.01 2.16
N ARG A 70 -6.73 -7.45 1.30
CA ARG A 70 -6.95 -8.55 0.35
C ARG A 70 -6.25 -9.77 0.89
N ILE A 71 -6.97 -10.87 1.05
CA ILE A 71 -6.40 -12.16 1.46
C ILE A 71 -6.67 -13.17 0.34
N ASP A 72 -5.62 -13.82 -0.13
CA ASP A 72 -5.68 -14.91 -1.10
C ASP A 72 -5.03 -16.14 -0.47
N ALA A 73 -5.84 -17.17 -0.24
CA ALA A 73 -5.41 -18.41 0.43
C ALA A 73 -5.03 -19.46 -0.60
N GLY A 74 -3.93 -20.17 -0.39
CA GLY A 74 -3.51 -21.26 -1.26
C GLY A 74 -2.77 -22.34 -0.49
N GLU A 75 -2.72 -23.53 -1.09
CA GLU A 75 -2.19 -24.74 -0.45
C GLU A 75 -0.71 -24.61 -0.05
N SER A 76 0.09 -23.96 -0.90
CA SER A 76 1.52 -23.74 -0.70
C SER A 76 1.85 -22.42 0.01
N GLY A 77 0.84 -21.60 0.30
CA GLY A 77 1.05 -20.31 0.94
C GLY A 77 -0.10 -19.35 0.77
N ARG A 78 -0.04 -18.25 1.50
CA ARG A 78 -1.06 -17.19 1.51
C ARG A 78 -0.43 -15.86 1.12
N SER A 79 -1.15 -15.05 0.35
CA SER A 79 -0.84 -13.63 0.20
C SER A 79 -1.86 -12.77 0.93
N GLU A 80 -1.36 -11.69 1.52
CA GLU A 80 -2.15 -10.67 2.18
C GLU A 80 -1.65 -9.30 1.74
N THR A 81 -2.50 -8.51 1.09
CA THR A 81 -2.18 -7.13 0.73
C THR A 81 -2.99 -6.18 1.58
N ARG A 82 -2.30 -5.34 2.35
CA ARG A 82 -2.89 -4.39 3.29
C ARG A 82 -2.74 -2.96 2.80
N LEU A 83 -3.85 -2.27 2.52
CA LEU A 83 -3.91 -0.82 2.30
C LEU A 83 -4.32 -0.15 3.60
N SER A 84 -3.51 0.75 4.17
CA SER A 84 -3.88 1.53 5.36
C SER A 84 -3.81 3.03 5.08
N ILE A 85 -4.89 3.74 5.40
CA ILE A 85 -5.14 5.12 4.97
C ILE A 85 -4.87 6.08 6.13
N VAL A 86 -3.88 6.95 5.96
CA VAL A 86 -3.62 8.06 6.92
C VAL A 86 -4.55 9.23 6.61
N ASN A 87 -4.64 9.60 5.33
CA ASN A 87 -5.59 10.59 4.82
C ASN A 87 -5.78 10.39 3.30
N ARG A 88 -6.55 11.27 2.65
CA ARG A 88 -6.85 11.15 1.21
C ARG A 88 -5.63 11.22 0.29
N LYS A 89 -4.52 11.79 0.73
CA LYS A 89 -3.28 11.96 -0.05
C LYS A 89 -2.16 11.04 0.44
N THR A 90 -2.34 10.36 1.56
CA THR A 90 -1.29 9.64 2.27
C THR A 90 -1.79 8.30 2.74
N TYR A 91 -1.16 7.24 2.26
CA TYR A 91 -1.49 5.87 2.63
C TYR A 91 -0.30 4.95 2.36
N GLY A 92 -0.36 3.75 2.90
CA GLY A 92 0.64 2.71 2.68
C GLY A 92 0.00 1.43 2.19
N ILE A 93 0.74 0.67 1.41
CA ILE A 93 0.39 -0.69 1.01
C ILE A 93 1.51 -1.63 1.45
N ALA A 94 1.15 -2.69 2.18
CA ALA A 94 2.06 -3.78 2.52
C ALA A 94 1.59 -5.07 1.84
N ARG A 95 2.43 -5.64 0.95
CA ARG A 95 2.19 -6.94 0.34
C ARG A 95 2.97 -8.00 1.10
N THR A 96 2.26 -8.83 1.85
CA THR A 96 2.83 -9.98 2.57
C THR A 96 2.62 -11.25 1.76
N ARG A 97 3.69 -12.00 1.52
CA ARG A 97 3.65 -13.40 1.09
C ARG A 97 4.10 -14.30 2.22
N VAL A 98 3.32 -15.33 2.52
CA VAL A 98 3.68 -16.42 3.44
C VAL A 98 3.77 -17.69 2.62
N ASP A 99 4.99 -18.21 2.45
CA ASP A 99 5.24 -19.49 1.79
C ASP A 99 5.40 -20.58 2.84
N TYR A 100 4.57 -21.62 2.78
CA TYR A 100 4.64 -22.72 3.72
C TYR A 100 5.82 -23.62 3.35
N LEU A 101 6.73 -23.84 4.31
CA LEU A 101 7.94 -24.65 4.10
C LEU A 101 7.70 -26.15 4.35
N ARG A 102 6.51 -26.47 4.84
CA ARG A 102 5.97 -27.82 5.04
C ARG A 102 4.46 -27.78 4.80
N HIS A 103 3.86 -28.92 4.47
CA HIS A 103 2.40 -29.00 4.41
C HIS A 103 1.79 -28.56 5.74
N ALA A 104 0.66 -27.86 5.71
CA ALA A 104 -0.02 -27.36 6.91
C ALA A 104 -0.37 -28.45 7.95
N PHE A 105 -0.34 -29.73 7.55
CA PHE A 105 -0.67 -30.89 8.39
C PHE A 105 0.56 -31.62 8.96
N VAL A 106 1.79 -31.14 8.71
CA VAL A 106 3.02 -31.77 9.22
C VAL A 106 3.56 -30.95 10.40
N GLU A 107 3.51 -31.51 11.61
CA GLU A 107 3.88 -30.81 12.85
C GLU A 107 5.39 -30.88 13.16
N GLU A 108 6.09 -31.92 12.71
CA GLU A 108 7.50 -32.20 13.03
C GLU A 108 8.43 -32.05 11.81
N GLY A 109 9.67 -31.61 12.02
CA GLY A 109 10.70 -31.51 10.98
C GLY A 109 11.76 -30.44 11.27
N PRO A 110 12.92 -30.46 10.59
CA PRO A 110 14.04 -29.56 10.86
C PRO A 110 13.85 -28.13 10.32
N PHE A 111 12.75 -27.87 9.59
CA PHE A 111 12.49 -26.59 8.95
C PHE A 111 11.47 -25.78 9.74
N GLY A 112 11.57 -24.44 9.67
CA GLY A 112 10.53 -23.53 10.15
C GLY A 112 9.19 -23.77 9.45
N ILE A 113 8.10 -23.27 10.02
CA ILE A 113 6.74 -23.54 9.53
C ILE A 113 6.47 -22.82 8.20
N ALA A 114 6.96 -21.59 8.06
CA ALA A 114 6.75 -20.76 6.89
C ALA A 114 7.85 -19.70 6.73
N ARG A 115 8.04 -19.21 5.51
CA ARG A 115 8.80 -17.99 5.21
C ARG A 115 7.81 -16.85 4.99
N ARG A 116 8.02 -15.71 5.66
CA ARG A 116 7.25 -14.49 5.45
C ARG A 116 8.11 -13.44 4.76
N THR A 117 7.63 -12.91 3.65
CA THR A 117 8.24 -11.80 2.90
C THR A 117 7.23 -10.66 2.86
N VAL A 118 7.66 -9.42 3.12
CA VAL A 118 6.78 -8.26 3.09
C VAL A 118 7.42 -7.14 2.29
N ASP A 119 6.71 -6.66 1.27
CA ASP A 119 7.06 -5.46 0.52
C ASP A 119 6.21 -4.29 1.00
N TYR A 120 6.85 -3.16 1.28
CA TYR A 120 6.22 -1.95 1.76
C TYR A 120 6.28 -0.85 0.70
N PHE A 121 5.12 -0.28 0.38
CA PHE A 121 4.97 0.83 -0.55
C PHE A 121 4.29 2.00 0.14
N TYR A 122 4.90 3.17 0.08
CA TYR A 122 4.44 4.39 0.74
C TYR A 122 3.97 5.37 -0.34
N TYR A 123 2.81 6.02 -0.18
CA TYR A 123 2.27 6.93 -1.18
C TYR A 123 1.94 8.30 -0.59
N CYS A 124 2.35 9.33 -1.31
CA CYS A 124 2.08 10.73 -0.99
C CYS A 124 1.65 11.47 -2.26
N ASP A 125 0.50 12.15 -2.18
CA ASP A 125 -0.15 12.83 -3.31
C ASP A 125 -0.31 11.91 -4.55
N GLY A 126 -0.68 10.65 -4.30
CA GLY A 126 -0.94 9.64 -5.33
C GLY A 126 0.32 9.01 -5.94
N ARG A 127 1.51 9.44 -5.54
CA ARG A 127 2.79 8.92 -6.05
C ARG A 127 3.49 8.06 -5.01
N ALA A 128 4.06 6.95 -5.46
CA ALA A 128 4.92 6.12 -4.62
C ALA A 128 6.17 6.90 -4.19
N HIS A 129 6.48 6.87 -2.91
CA HIS A 129 7.75 7.34 -2.37
C HIS A 129 8.84 6.31 -2.73
N VAL A 130 9.83 6.77 -3.46
CA VAL A 130 11.01 5.98 -3.85
C VAL A 130 12.19 6.48 -3.01
N PRO A 131 12.82 5.62 -2.19
CA PRO A 131 13.96 6.03 -1.39
C PRO A 131 15.13 6.48 -2.27
N ALA A 132 15.94 7.42 -1.77
CA ALA A 132 17.12 7.88 -2.47
C ALA A 132 18.13 6.73 -2.65
N GLY A 133 18.72 6.63 -3.85
CA GLY A 133 19.53 5.47 -4.22
C GLY A 133 20.81 5.26 -3.41
N ASN A 134 21.27 6.26 -2.66
CA ASN A 134 22.43 6.15 -1.77
C ASN A 134 22.14 5.43 -0.43
N GLY A 135 20.88 5.05 -0.18
CA GLY A 135 20.48 4.26 1.00
C GLY A 135 19.35 3.27 0.71
N ALA A 136 18.99 3.07 -0.55
CA ALA A 136 17.94 2.16 -0.95
C ALA A 136 18.46 0.71 -0.97
N MET A 137 17.80 -0.16 -0.20
CA MET A 137 18.00 -1.62 -0.27
C MET A 137 17.03 -2.29 -1.27
N VAL A 138 16.14 -1.50 -1.88
CA VAL A 138 15.18 -1.96 -2.88
C VAL A 138 15.76 -1.85 -4.28
N ASP A 139 15.30 -2.70 -5.18
CA ASP A 139 15.57 -2.55 -6.61
C ASP A 139 14.87 -1.28 -7.13
N LEU A 140 15.64 -0.24 -7.47
CA LEU A 140 15.10 1.06 -7.90
C LEU A 140 14.41 1.03 -9.27
N VAL A 141 14.54 -0.07 -10.03
CA VAL A 141 13.86 -0.28 -11.31
C VAL A 141 12.55 -1.03 -11.11
N GLU A 142 12.56 -2.09 -10.29
CA GLU A 142 11.37 -2.92 -10.08
C GLU A 142 10.44 -2.36 -9.00
N TYR A 143 10.97 -1.69 -7.97
CA TYR A 143 10.17 -1.14 -6.88
C TYR A 143 9.05 -0.18 -7.34
N PRO A 144 9.30 0.81 -8.22
CA PRO A 144 8.23 1.68 -8.69
C PRO A 144 7.15 0.94 -9.48
N LYS A 145 7.50 -0.11 -10.23
CA LYS A 145 6.55 -0.93 -10.99
C LYS A 145 5.67 -1.76 -10.04
N ALA A 146 6.28 -2.41 -9.06
CA ALA A 146 5.58 -3.16 -8.04
C ALA A 146 4.66 -2.27 -7.19
N ALA A 147 5.10 -1.04 -6.88
CA ALA A 147 4.27 -0.05 -6.20
C ALA A 147 3.07 0.37 -7.06
N ASP A 148 3.24 0.68 -8.34
CA ASP A 148 2.14 1.05 -9.23
C ASP A 148 1.12 -0.08 -9.36
N GLU A 149 1.59 -1.33 -9.51
CA GLU A 149 0.71 -2.51 -9.50
C GLU A 149 -0.05 -2.65 -8.18
N ALA A 150 0.63 -2.55 -7.04
CA ALA A 150 -0.01 -2.63 -5.72
C ALA A 150 -1.09 -1.56 -5.54
N GLN A 151 -0.82 -0.34 -6.02
CA GLN A 151 -1.77 0.76 -5.98
C GLN A 151 -2.99 0.46 -6.83
N ARG A 152 -2.83 -0.04 -8.06
CA ARG A 152 -3.96 -0.40 -8.93
C ARG A 152 -4.80 -1.50 -8.29
N ASP A 153 -4.17 -2.56 -7.79
CA ASP A 153 -4.88 -3.71 -7.22
C ASP A 153 -5.68 -3.35 -5.97
N MET A 154 -5.17 -2.42 -5.16
CA MET A 154 -5.83 -2.06 -3.90
C MET A 154 -6.77 -0.86 -4.00
N ILE A 155 -6.56 0.04 -4.97
CA ILE A 155 -7.35 1.28 -5.11
C ILE A 155 -8.35 1.18 -6.26
N LEU A 156 -7.98 0.56 -7.37
CA LEU A 156 -8.79 0.57 -8.60
C LEU A 156 -9.57 -0.73 -8.81
N ASN A 157 -9.31 -1.76 -8.00
CA ASN A 157 -10.05 -3.01 -8.11
C ASN A 157 -11.55 -2.77 -7.90
N ALA A 158 -12.36 -3.29 -8.83
CA ALA A 158 -13.80 -3.07 -8.88
C ALA A 158 -14.52 -3.50 -7.58
N ASP A 159 -13.99 -4.51 -6.89
CA ASP A 159 -14.56 -5.02 -5.64
C ASP A 159 -14.44 -4.03 -4.49
N VAL A 160 -13.51 -3.07 -4.53
CA VAL A 160 -13.23 -2.14 -3.42
C VAL A 160 -13.12 -0.68 -3.84
N ALA A 161 -13.26 -0.39 -5.14
CA ALA A 161 -13.14 0.96 -5.69
C ALA A 161 -14.16 1.96 -5.11
N ASP A 162 -15.28 1.48 -4.56
CA ASP A 162 -16.24 2.31 -3.83
C ASP A 162 -15.70 2.83 -2.49
N PHE A 163 -14.84 2.06 -1.83
CA PHE A 163 -14.22 2.39 -0.54
C PHE A 163 -12.99 3.28 -0.66
N THR A 164 -12.34 3.29 -1.81
CA THR A 164 -11.12 4.06 -2.06
C THR A 164 -11.39 5.36 -2.83
N LYS A 165 -12.68 5.70 -3.06
CA LYS A 165 -13.07 6.95 -3.72
C LYS A 165 -12.48 8.16 -3.01
N GLY A 166 -11.77 8.97 -3.78
CA GLY A 166 -11.16 10.21 -3.30
C GLY A 166 -9.78 10.05 -2.67
N LEU A 167 -9.20 8.84 -2.65
CA LEU A 167 -7.76 8.69 -2.48
C LEU A 167 -7.03 9.23 -3.71
N ALA A 168 -5.90 9.89 -3.47
CA ALA A 168 -4.99 10.35 -4.52
C ALA A 168 -4.38 9.14 -5.24
N ARG A 169 -4.24 9.27 -6.55
CA ARG A 169 -3.78 8.25 -7.49
C ARG A 169 -3.25 8.92 -8.74
#